data_AF-A0A3B8U5K8-F1
#
_entry.id   AF-A0A3B8U5K8-F1
#
_cell.length_a   1.000
_cell.length_b   1.000
_cell.length_c   1.000
_cell.angle_alpha   90.00
_cell.angle_beta   90.00
_cell.angle_gamma   90.00
#
_symmetry.space_group_name_H-M   'P 1'
#
loop_
_entity.id
_entity.type
_entity.pdbx_description
1 polymer ?
#
loop_
_entity_poly.entity_id
_entity_poly.type
_entity_poly.pdbx_seq_one_letter_code
_entity_poly.pdbx_strand_id
1 'polypeptide(L)'
;MLFNQLDILNQKLLSVWSLPQRIALLDQEMQAAQFSPFRHLLQEKLRACTEMEKWLLGQLIVIGQARGLEELGLVSLQRLCSQLKPVDQFYREIGGIIGYQIEVLRRLNQTPGTSFQGSTFYSPCFYDISHSGIEVEDAVECGLKALPYTAEFYPLGGAADRLHLVDRLTGGDLPAAKMQFAGRSLFEGLIRDVQAREFLYEQKYGKKIVMPIGIMTSAEKDNHKFILEMCESNKWFGRPQDTFRLFCQPLVPAVDERGDWIWAGEGKLFLKPGGHGALWKMARDEGIFSWLHDQKIQQVMVRQVNNPLAGVDSGLLAFLGLGVKHNMSFGFVSCP
;
A
#
# COMPACT_ATOMS: atom_id res chain seq x y z
N MET A 1 -16.61 -1.06 -25.88
CA MET A 1 -16.37 -2.40 -26.48
C MET A 1 -15.22 -3.14 -25.78
N LEU A 2 -14.04 -2.52 -25.63
CA LEU A 2 -12.89 -3.15 -24.96
C LEU A 2 -13.20 -3.62 -23.52
N PHE A 3 -13.90 -2.83 -22.72
CA PHE A 3 -14.27 -3.19 -21.34
C PHE A 3 -15.00 -4.53 -21.21
N ASN A 4 -16.09 -4.74 -21.98
CA ASN A 4 -16.87 -5.99 -21.92
C ASN A 4 -16.06 -7.20 -22.38
N GLN A 5 -15.19 -7.03 -23.39
CA GLN A 5 -14.30 -8.09 -23.87
C GLN A 5 -13.28 -8.47 -22.81
N LEU A 6 -12.66 -7.48 -22.16
CA LEU A 6 -11.72 -7.69 -21.06
C LEU A 6 -12.39 -8.38 -19.87
N ASP A 7 -13.62 -7.99 -19.52
CA ASP A 7 -14.35 -8.61 -18.40
C ASP A 7 -14.62 -10.11 -18.65
N ILE A 8 -15.07 -10.47 -19.85
CA ILE A 8 -15.27 -11.88 -20.26
C ILE A 8 -13.94 -12.65 -20.22
N LEU A 9 -12.87 -12.07 -20.77
CA LEU A 9 -11.54 -12.69 -20.74
C LEU A 9 -11.06 -12.90 -19.30
N ASN A 10 -11.25 -11.90 -18.43
CA ASN A 10 -10.85 -11.95 -17.03
C ASN A 10 -11.57 -13.07 -16.28
N GLN A 11 -12.88 -13.22 -16.49
CA GLN A 11 -13.66 -14.32 -15.90
C GLN A 11 -13.14 -15.70 -16.34
N LYS A 12 -12.79 -15.88 -17.62
CA LYS A 12 -12.17 -17.12 -18.12
C LYS A 12 -10.79 -17.35 -17.48
N LEU A 13 -9.98 -16.31 -17.32
CA LEU A 13 -8.63 -16.44 -16.75
C LEU A 13 -8.67 -16.76 -15.25
N LEU A 14 -9.64 -16.19 -14.52
CA LEU A 14 -9.84 -16.46 -13.09
C LEU A 14 -10.34 -17.89 -12.81
N SER A 15 -11.02 -18.54 -13.76
CA SER A 15 -11.46 -19.95 -13.63
C SER A 15 -10.33 -20.96 -13.87
N VAL A 16 -9.16 -20.49 -14.33
CA VAL A 16 -8.00 -21.31 -14.67
C VAL A 16 -6.86 -21.08 -13.66
N TRP A 17 -6.32 -22.17 -13.14
CA TRP A 17 -5.29 -22.13 -12.10
C TRP A 17 -3.86 -22.22 -12.62
N SER A 18 -3.62 -22.90 -13.74
CA SER A 18 -2.26 -23.11 -14.25
C SER A 18 -1.81 -21.99 -15.18
N LEU A 19 -0.57 -21.53 -15.00
CA LEU A 19 0.05 -20.51 -15.85
C LEU A 19 0.07 -20.92 -17.34
N PRO A 20 0.41 -22.16 -17.73
CA PRO A 20 0.39 -22.56 -19.14
C PRO A 20 -0.99 -22.47 -19.78
N GLN A 21 -2.06 -22.84 -19.06
CA GLN A 21 -3.43 -22.71 -19.57
C GLN A 21 -3.85 -21.24 -19.70
N ARG A 22 -3.44 -20.38 -18.76
CA ARG A 22 -3.69 -18.94 -18.85
C ARG A 22 -2.98 -18.30 -20.05
N ILE A 23 -1.73 -18.71 -20.31
CA ILE A 23 -0.99 -18.28 -21.51
C ILE A 23 -1.70 -18.75 -22.77
N ALA A 24 -2.13 -20.01 -22.84
CA ALA A 24 -2.85 -20.53 -24.00
C ALA A 24 -4.17 -19.77 -24.29
N LEU A 25 -4.91 -19.37 -23.25
CA LEU A 25 -6.10 -18.52 -23.39
C LEU A 25 -5.74 -17.12 -23.91
N LEU A 26 -4.69 -16.49 -23.39
CA LEU A 26 -4.22 -15.20 -23.92
C LEU A 26 -3.76 -15.32 -25.37
N ASP A 27 -3.04 -16.39 -25.72
CA ASP A 27 -2.57 -16.64 -27.08
C ASP A 27 -3.74 -16.75 -28.07
N GLN A 28 -4.85 -17.38 -27.67
CA GLN A 28 -6.08 -17.43 -28.48
C GLN A 28 -6.66 -16.05 -28.72
N GLU A 29 -6.76 -15.21 -27.68
CA GLU A 29 -7.25 -13.83 -27.83
C GLU A 29 -6.31 -13.00 -28.72
N MET A 30 -4.99 -13.18 -28.58
CA MET A 30 -3.98 -12.50 -29.38
C MET A 30 -3.98 -12.91 -30.87
N GLN A 31 -4.67 -13.99 -31.26
CA GLN A 31 -4.86 -14.34 -32.68
C GLN A 31 -5.88 -13.43 -33.39
N ALA A 32 -6.67 -12.65 -32.66
CA ALA A 32 -7.62 -11.71 -33.26
C ALA A 32 -6.93 -10.67 -34.15
N ALA A 33 -7.59 -10.26 -35.24
CA ALA A 33 -7.02 -9.38 -36.26
C ALA A 33 -6.51 -8.03 -35.72
N GLN A 34 -7.13 -7.54 -34.65
CA GLN A 34 -6.75 -6.30 -33.96
C GLN A 34 -5.33 -6.31 -33.38
N PHE A 35 -4.75 -7.50 -33.14
CA PHE A 35 -3.39 -7.66 -32.62
C PHE A 35 -2.37 -7.99 -33.71
N SER A 36 -2.77 -7.96 -34.99
CA SER A 36 -1.87 -8.18 -36.13
C SER A 36 -0.58 -7.35 -36.11
N PRO A 37 -0.55 -6.08 -35.62
CA PRO A 37 0.69 -5.31 -35.50
C PRO A 37 1.76 -5.99 -34.61
N PHE A 38 1.35 -6.79 -33.62
CA PHE A 38 2.24 -7.48 -32.70
C PHE A 38 2.65 -8.87 -33.17
N ARG A 39 2.20 -9.32 -34.35
CA ARG A 39 2.41 -10.70 -34.82
C ARG A 39 3.89 -11.12 -34.89
N HIS A 40 4.79 -10.23 -35.31
CA HIS A 40 6.23 -10.50 -35.34
C HIS A 40 6.83 -10.64 -33.94
N LEU A 41 6.38 -9.79 -33.00
CA LEU A 41 6.77 -9.88 -31.60
C LEU A 41 6.33 -11.20 -30.97
N LEU A 42 5.08 -11.58 -31.22
CA LEU A 42 4.46 -12.84 -30.77
C LEU A 42 5.19 -14.07 -31.32
N GLN A 43 5.73 -14.00 -32.54
CA GLN A 43 6.36 -15.14 -33.21
C GLN A 43 7.84 -15.31 -32.90
N GLU A 44 8.63 -14.23 -32.82
CA GLU A 44 10.09 -14.34 -32.67
C GLU A 44 10.59 -13.96 -31.29
N LYS A 45 10.16 -12.82 -30.73
CA LYS A 45 10.70 -12.33 -29.45
C LYS A 45 10.13 -13.08 -28.25
N LEU A 46 8.84 -13.43 -28.27
CA LEU A 46 8.23 -14.22 -27.18
C LEU A 46 8.83 -15.62 -27.04
N ARG A 47 9.45 -16.20 -28.09
CA ARG A 47 10.13 -17.51 -27.98
C ARG A 47 11.32 -17.47 -27.03
N ALA A 48 11.99 -16.33 -26.95
CA ALA A 48 13.13 -16.12 -26.05
C ALA A 48 12.69 -15.71 -24.63
N CYS A 49 11.41 -15.43 -24.42
CA CYS A 49 10.84 -15.08 -23.12
C CYS A 49 10.49 -16.32 -22.29
N THR A 50 10.63 -16.20 -20.98
CA THR A 50 10.08 -17.15 -20.00
C THR A 50 8.55 -17.16 -20.05
N GLU A 51 7.93 -18.22 -19.52
CA GLU A 51 6.46 -18.31 -19.42
C GLU A 51 5.85 -17.11 -18.68
N MET A 52 6.49 -16.64 -17.62
CA MET A 52 6.03 -15.46 -16.88
C MET A 52 6.10 -14.18 -17.72
N GLU A 53 7.17 -14.00 -18.49
CA GLU A 53 7.30 -12.85 -19.39
C GLU A 53 6.25 -12.90 -20.52
N LYS A 54 6.00 -14.08 -21.10
CA LYS A 54 4.91 -14.26 -22.08
C LYS A 54 3.55 -13.90 -21.49
N TRP A 55 3.28 -14.34 -20.27
CA TRP A 55 2.06 -14.00 -19.53
C TRP A 55 1.91 -12.49 -19.34
N LEU A 56 2.94 -11.81 -18.82
CA LEU A 56 2.90 -10.37 -18.53
C LEU A 56 2.79 -9.53 -19.82
N LEU A 57 3.56 -9.86 -20.85
CA LEU A 57 3.52 -9.17 -22.14
C LEU A 57 2.20 -9.42 -22.87
N GLY A 58 1.69 -10.65 -22.82
CA GLY A 58 0.40 -11.02 -23.40
C GLY A 58 -0.75 -10.24 -22.77
N GLN A 59 -0.75 -10.08 -21.43
CA GLN A 59 -1.71 -9.23 -20.74
C GLN A 59 -1.66 -7.79 -21.25
N LEU A 60 -0.47 -7.21 -21.39
CA LEU A 60 -0.29 -5.83 -21.88
C LEU A 60 -0.84 -5.64 -23.31
N ILE A 61 -0.66 -6.65 -24.17
CA ILE A 61 -1.19 -6.66 -25.55
C ILE A 61 -2.72 -6.67 -25.52
N VAL A 62 -3.34 -7.60 -24.78
CA VAL A 62 -4.81 -7.75 -24.81
C VAL A 62 -5.54 -6.57 -24.17
N ILE A 63 -4.92 -5.88 -23.21
CA ILE A 63 -5.49 -4.65 -22.64
C ILE A 63 -5.29 -3.41 -23.53
N GLY A 64 -4.67 -3.57 -24.70
CA GLY A 64 -4.44 -2.49 -25.66
C GLY A 64 -3.30 -1.53 -25.27
N GLN A 65 -2.45 -1.92 -24.33
CA GLN A 65 -1.40 -1.05 -23.78
C GLN A 65 0.00 -1.39 -24.30
N ALA A 66 0.14 -2.24 -25.31
CA ALA A 66 1.44 -2.69 -25.84
C ALA A 66 2.10 -1.74 -26.86
N ARG A 67 1.84 -0.42 -26.82
CA ARG A 67 2.35 0.52 -27.82
C ARG A 67 3.89 0.53 -27.87
N GLY A 68 4.48 0.32 -29.05
CA GLY A 68 5.92 0.37 -29.27
C GLY A 68 6.69 -0.85 -28.73
N LEU A 69 5.99 -1.90 -28.31
CA LEU A 69 6.58 -3.12 -27.76
C LEU A 69 7.42 -3.87 -28.82
N GLU A 70 7.01 -3.79 -30.09
CA GLU A 70 7.68 -4.36 -31.26
C GLU A 70 9.08 -3.78 -31.49
N GLU A 71 9.31 -2.51 -31.13
CA GLU A 71 10.58 -1.81 -31.29
C GLU A 71 11.57 -2.12 -30.16
N LEU A 72 11.08 -2.61 -29.01
CA LEU A 72 11.93 -2.87 -27.85
C LEU A 72 12.84 -4.09 -28.04
N GLY A 73 14.11 -3.94 -27.69
CA GLY A 73 15.05 -5.07 -27.57
C GLY A 73 14.72 -5.96 -26.36
N LEU A 74 15.31 -7.16 -26.33
CA LEU A 74 15.04 -8.17 -25.29
C LEU A 74 15.30 -7.63 -23.87
N VAL A 75 16.38 -6.87 -23.67
CA VAL A 75 16.72 -6.28 -22.36
C VAL A 75 15.65 -5.30 -21.88
N SER A 76 15.09 -4.49 -22.79
CA SER A 76 14.01 -3.55 -22.46
C SER A 76 12.69 -4.28 -22.17
N LEU A 77 12.42 -5.40 -22.85
CA LEU A 77 11.27 -6.26 -22.55
C LEU A 77 11.40 -6.93 -21.17
N GLN A 78 12.58 -7.42 -20.82
CA GLN A 78 12.87 -7.98 -19.48
C GLN A 78 12.69 -6.91 -18.40
N ARG A 79 13.19 -5.70 -18.65
CA ARG A 79 12.99 -4.54 -17.76
C ARG A 79 11.50 -4.21 -17.61
N LEU A 80 10.74 -4.20 -18.69
CA LEU A 80 9.28 -3.99 -18.64
C LEU A 80 8.61 -5.08 -17.80
N CYS A 81 8.93 -6.36 -18.03
CA CYS A 81 8.39 -7.47 -17.25
C CYS A 81 8.71 -7.36 -15.75
N SER A 82 9.89 -6.86 -15.39
CA SER A 82 10.24 -6.61 -13.98
C SER A 82 9.36 -5.54 -13.31
N GLN A 83 8.84 -4.58 -14.09
CA GLN A 83 7.88 -3.56 -13.61
C GLN A 83 6.44 -4.10 -13.59
N LEU A 84 6.08 -4.96 -14.55
CA LEU A 84 4.75 -5.56 -14.65
C LEU A 84 4.48 -6.60 -13.57
N LYS A 85 5.50 -7.39 -13.21
CA LYS A 85 5.36 -8.53 -12.28
C LYS A 85 4.79 -8.12 -10.90
N PRO A 86 5.27 -7.06 -10.22
CA PRO A 86 4.70 -6.63 -8.95
C PRO A 86 3.24 -6.19 -9.07
N VAL A 87 2.87 -5.53 -10.17
CA VAL A 87 1.48 -5.10 -10.44
C VAL A 87 0.57 -6.32 -10.60
N ASP A 88 0.98 -7.27 -11.44
CA ASP A 88 0.24 -8.51 -11.67
C ASP A 88 0.05 -9.32 -10.39
N GLN A 89 1.13 -9.51 -9.63
CA GLN A 89 1.09 -10.24 -8.37
C GLN A 89 0.21 -9.56 -7.33
N PHE A 90 0.27 -8.23 -7.23
CA PHE A 90 -0.58 -7.49 -6.30
C PHE A 90 -2.04 -7.64 -6.69
N TYR A 91 -2.42 -7.33 -7.94
CA TYR A 91 -3.82 -7.38 -8.37
C TYR A 91 -4.34 -8.78 -8.75
N ARG A 92 -3.60 -9.86 -8.46
CA ARG A 92 -3.97 -11.25 -8.80
C ARG A 92 -5.41 -11.65 -8.44
N GLU A 93 -5.95 -11.12 -7.33
CA GLU A 93 -7.30 -11.41 -6.84
C GLU A 93 -8.42 -10.84 -7.73
N ILE A 94 -8.12 -9.78 -8.47
CA ILE A 94 -9.04 -9.19 -9.44
C ILE A 94 -8.69 -9.57 -10.88
N GLY A 95 -7.66 -10.40 -11.08
CA GLY A 95 -7.20 -10.83 -12.39
C GLY A 95 -5.90 -10.19 -12.87
N GLY A 96 -5.05 -9.72 -11.95
CA GLY A 96 -3.73 -9.19 -12.28
C GLY A 96 -3.80 -7.89 -13.07
N ILE A 97 -2.96 -7.75 -14.09
CA ILE A 97 -2.91 -6.56 -14.95
C ILE A 97 -4.23 -6.33 -15.69
N ILE A 98 -4.88 -7.38 -16.18
CA ILE A 98 -6.18 -7.27 -16.85
C ILE A 98 -7.24 -6.74 -15.87
N GLY A 99 -7.29 -7.32 -14.67
CA GLY A 99 -8.16 -6.86 -13.58
C GLY A 99 -7.96 -5.39 -13.23
N TYR A 100 -6.69 -4.98 -13.12
CA TYR A 100 -6.32 -3.59 -12.90
C TYR A 100 -6.86 -2.66 -14.00
N GLN A 101 -6.68 -3.02 -15.28
CA GLN A 101 -7.19 -2.21 -16.40
C GLN A 101 -8.72 -2.11 -16.40
N ILE A 102 -9.41 -3.22 -16.14
CA ILE A 102 -10.88 -3.22 -16.02
C ILE A 102 -11.32 -2.22 -14.95
N GLU A 103 -10.64 -2.19 -13.81
CA GLU A 103 -10.98 -1.34 -12.67
C GLU A 103 -10.64 0.15 -12.92
N VAL A 104 -9.63 0.43 -13.75
CA VAL A 104 -9.36 1.77 -14.30
C VAL A 104 -10.50 2.20 -15.22
N LEU A 105 -10.81 1.40 -16.25
CA LEU A 105 -11.84 1.72 -17.23
C LEU A 105 -13.23 1.85 -16.57
N ARG A 106 -13.53 1.02 -15.57
CA ARG A 106 -14.76 1.11 -14.79
C ARG A 106 -14.89 2.46 -14.11
N ARG A 107 -13.84 2.94 -13.43
CA ARG A 107 -13.85 4.26 -12.76
C ARG A 107 -13.93 5.42 -13.73
N LEU A 108 -13.24 5.35 -14.87
CA LEU A 108 -13.30 6.41 -15.88
C LEU A 108 -14.69 6.52 -16.54
N ASN A 109 -15.40 5.40 -16.68
CA ASN A 109 -16.76 5.37 -17.22
C ASN A 109 -17.86 5.58 -16.17
N GLN A 110 -17.52 5.65 -14.88
CA GLN A 110 -18.49 6.00 -13.84
C GLN A 110 -18.80 7.49 -13.94
N THR A 111 -20.06 7.84 -14.20
CA THR A 111 -20.53 9.22 -14.03
C THR A 111 -20.38 9.59 -12.56
N PRO A 112 -19.72 10.71 -12.22
CA PRO A 112 -19.67 11.19 -10.84
C PRO A 112 -21.09 11.39 -10.33
N GLY A 113 -21.51 10.56 -9.39
CA GLY A 113 -22.85 10.59 -8.83
C GLY A 113 -23.63 9.30 -9.09
N THR A 114 -23.62 8.42 -8.11
CA THR A 114 -24.82 7.64 -7.80
C THR A 114 -25.43 8.24 -6.54
N SER A 115 -26.67 8.66 -6.70
CA SER A 115 -27.47 9.34 -5.73
C SER A 115 -27.53 8.56 -4.41
N PHE A 116 -27.29 9.26 -3.30
CA PHE A 116 -27.78 8.83 -1.99
C PHE A 116 -29.32 8.93 -1.89
N GLN A 117 -30.04 8.95 -3.03
CA GLN A 117 -31.49 9.03 -3.03
C GLN A 117 -32.06 7.78 -2.37
N GLY A 118 -32.79 7.98 -1.28
CA GLY A 118 -33.32 6.90 -0.45
C GLY A 118 -32.33 6.29 0.55
N SER A 119 -31.10 6.83 0.67
CA SER A 119 -30.19 6.47 1.76
C SER A 119 -30.50 7.31 3.00
N THR A 120 -30.78 6.66 4.11
CA THR A 120 -30.87 7.31 5.42
C THR A 120 -29.49 7.32 6.05
N PHE A 121 -28.96 8.50 6.33
CA PHE A 121 -27.69 8.65 7.05
C PHE A 121 -27.96 8.61 8.54
N TYR A 122 -27.29 7.70 9.24
CA TYR A 122 -27.28 7.64 10.68
C TYR A 122 -25.96 8.21 11.18
N SER A 123 -26.03 9.14 12.11
CA SER A 123 -24.85 9.57 12.85
C SER A 123 -24.31 8.38 13.66
N PRO A 124 -23.01 8.04 13.54
CA PRO A 124 -22.43 7.04 14.42
C PRO A 124 -22.48 7.52 15.88
N CYS A 125 -22.32 6.60 16.84
CA CYS A 125 -22.09 7.00 18.22
C CYS A 125 -20.71 7.69 18.30
N PHE A 126 -20.67 8.89 18.88
CA PHE A 126 -19.45 9.67 19.04
C PHE A 126 -19.03 9.65 20.51
N TYR A 127 -17.74 9.43 20.74
CA TYR A 127 -17.13 9.60 22.05
C TYR A 127 -16.27 10.85 22.00
N ASP A 128 -16.60 11.84 22.83
CA ASP A 128 -15.80 13.05 22.93
C ASP A 128 -14.61 12.79 23.87
N ILE A 129 -13.40 12.80 23.29
CA ILE A 129 -12.13 12.66 24.01
C ILE A 129 -11.33 13.98 23.99
N SER A 130 -11.94 15.09 23.60
CA SER A 130 -11.26 16.40 23.49
C SER A 130 -11.04 17.08 24.84
N HIS A 131 -11.77 16.66 25.87
CA HIS A 131 -11.71 17.22 27.22
C HIS A 131 -11.47 16.13 28.26
N SER A 132 -10.66 16.44 29.28
CA SER A 132 -10.44 15.51 30.40
C SER A 132 -11.72 15.35 31.21
N GLY A 133 -11.96 14.12 31.66
CA GLY A 133 -13.08 13.75 32.49
C GLY A 133 -13.00 12.28 32.87
N ILE A 134 -13.84 11.84 33.80
CA ILE A 134 -13.81 10.47 34.34
C ILE A 134 -13.89 9.42 33.24
N GLU A 135 -14.71 9.63 32.21
CA GLU A 135 -14.86 8.69 31.10
C GLU A 135 -13.60 8.60 30.22
N VAL A 136 -12.95 9.75 29.95
CA VAL A 136 -11.72 9.80 29.17
C VAL A 136 -10.55 9.23 29.98
N GLU A 137 -10.47 9.52 31.27
CA GLU A 137 -9.45 8.96 32.15
C GLU A 137 -9.57 7.43 32.28
N ASP A 138 -10.79 6.91 32.39
CA ASP A 138 -11.07 5.47 32.37
C ASP A 138 -10.69 4.85 31.01
N ALA A 139 -11.01 5.53 29.90
CA ALA A 139 -10.58 5.10 28.58
C ALA A 139 -9.04 5.10 28.46
N VAL A 140 -8.35 6.15 28.89
CA VAL A 140 -6.88 6.21 28.90
C VAL A 140 -6.28 5.06 29.70
N GLU A 141 -6.85 4.75 30.87
CA GLU A 141 -6.42 3.62 31.69
C GLU A 141 -6.65 2.27 30.98
N CYS A 142 -7.80 2.09 30.33
CA CYS A 142 -8.08 0.91 29.51
C CYS A 142 -7.08 0.77 28.36
N GLY A 143 -6.77 1.87 27.65
CA GLY A 143 -5.81 1.88 26.56
C GLY A 143 -4.41 1.55 27.03
N LEU A 144 -4.00 2.09 28.18
CA LEU A 144 -2.71 1.78 28.78
C LEU A 144 -2.61 0.30 29.17
N LYS A 145 -3.65 -0.29 29.77
CA LYS A 145 -3.70 -1.74 30.08
C LYS A 145 -3.63 -2.62 28.83
N ALA A 146 -4.10 -2.13 27.69
CA ALA A 146 -4.16 -2.86 26.43
C ALA A 146 -2.84 -2.86 25.62
N LEU A 147 -1.87 -2.02 25.96
CA LEU A 147 -0.60 -1.91 25.22
C LEU A 147 0.14 -3.23 25.00
N PRO A 148 0.19 -4.20 25.94
CA PRO A 148 0.84 -5.50 25.71
C PRO A 148 0.25 -6.32 24.55
N TYR A 149 -0.97 -6.01 24.13
CA TYR A 149 -1.72 -6.70 23.08
C TYR A 149 -1.97 -5.80 21.86
N THR A 150 -1.20 -4.71 21.74
CA THR A 150 -1.40 -3.69 20.70
C THR A 150 -0.14 -3.53 19.85
N ALA A 151 -0.33 -3.31 18.54
CA ALA A 151 0.72 -2.95 17.60
C ALA A 151 0.43 -1.62 16.87
N GLU A 152 1.43 -1.12 16.16
CA GLU A 152 1.35 0.15 15.41
C GLU A 152 1.56 -0.09 13.92
N PHE A 153 0.69 0.48 13.08
CA PHE A 153 0.84 0.49 11.63
C PHE A 153 1.04 1.90 11.09
N TYR A 154 2.13 2.10 10.35
CA TYR A 154 2.48 3.37 9.73
C TYR A 154 2.52 3.26 8.21
N PRO A 155 1.51 3.77 7.48
CA PRO A 155 1.58 3.96 6.03
C PRO A 155 2.49 5.13 5.67
N LEU A 156 3.76 4.83 5.38
CA LEU A 156 4.84 5.77 5.03
C LEU A 156 5.17 5.86 3.54
N GLY A 157 4.37 5.26 2.65
CA GLY A 157 4.71 5.18 1.22
C GLY A 157 4.51 6.44 0.37
N GLY A 158 4.23 7.60 0.98
CA GLY A 158 3.96 8.86 0.27
C GLY A 158 5.22 9.68 -0.02
N ALA A 159 5.31 10.20 -1.25
CA ALA A 159 6.29 11.22 -1.60
C ALA A 159 5.87 12.58 -1.02
N ALA A 160 6.82 13.35 -0.49
CA ALA A 160 6.58 14.66 0.11
C ALA A 160 6.49 15.78 -0.94
N ASP A 161 5.92 15.51 -2.12
CA ASP A 161 6.03 16.38 -3.30
C ASP A 161 5.54 17.81 -3.05
N ARG A 162 4.43 17.94 -2.30
CA ARG A 162 3.86 19.25 -1.94
C ARG A 162 4.73 20.07 -0.98
N LEU A 163 5.64 19.42 -0.26
CA LEU A 163 6.56 20.07 0.67
C LEU A 163 7.87 20.48 0.00
N HIS A 164 8.11 20.05 -1.25
CA HIS A 164 9.39 20.22 -1.96
C HIS A 164 10.59 19.85 -1.07
N LEU A 165 10.43 18.77 -0.30
CA LEU A 165 11.43 18.33 0.66
C LEU A 165 12.56 17.63 -0.10
N VAL A 166 13.71 18.30 -0.21
CA VAL A 166 14.89 17.81 -0.90
C VAL A 166 16.10 17.74 0.02
N ASP A 167 16.99 16.81 -0.28
CA ASP A 167 18.30 16.73 0.34
C ASP A 167 19.17 17.89 -0.15
N ARG A 168 19.75 18.65 0.79
CA ARG A 168 20.49 19.87 0.43
C ARG A 168 21.80 19.61 -0.30
N LEU A 169 22.37 18.40 -0.16
CA LEU A 169 23.66 18.05 -0.76
C LEU A 169 23.49 17.45 -2.15
N THR A 170 22.50 16.57 -2.30
CA THR A 170 22.27 15.81 -3.54
C THR A 170 21.18 16.43 -4.42
N GLY A 171 20.32 17.29 -3.85
CA GLY A 171 19.12 17.80 -4.52
C GLY A 171 18.02 16.75 -4.74
N GLY A 172 18.22 15.51 -4.25
CA GLY A 172 17.25 14.43 -4.39
C GLY A 172 16.04 14.60 -3.49
N ASP A 173 14.88 14.10 -3.93
CA ASP A 173 13.65 14.12 -3.13
C ASP A 173 13.80 13.29 -1.86
N LEU A 174 13.19 13.77 -0.76
CA LEU A 174 13.15 13.07 0.52
C LEU A 174 11.72 12.67 0.89
N PRO A 175 11.53 11.52 1.55
CA PRO A 175 10.23 11.12 2.07
C PRO A 175 9.78 12.04 3.20
N ALA A 176 8.46 12.19 3.36
CA ALA A 176 7.87 13.04 4.42
C ALA A 176 8.37 12.66 5.82
N ALA A 177 8.69 11.39 6.02
CA ALA A 177 9.21 10.85 7.27
C ALA A 177 10.53 11.51 7.73
N LYS A 178 11.32 12.10 6.82
CA LYS A 178 12.57 12.82 7.12
C LYS A 178 12.36 14.30 7.49
N MET A 179 11.15 14.83 7.29
CA MET A 179 10.83 16.21 7.66
C MET A 179 11.12 16.43 9.15
N GLN A 180 11.72 17.57 9.47
CA GLN A 180 12.09 17.90 10.85
C GLN A 180 10.94 18.61 11.56
N PHE A 181 10.62 18.15 12.77
CA PHE A 181 9.67 18.76 13.69
C PHE A 181 10.27 18.72 15.11
N ALA A 182 10.34 19.87 15.77
CA ALA A 182 10.95 20.01 17.11
C ALA A 182 12.34 19.35 17.25
N GLY A 183 13.19 19.48 16.22
CA GLY A 183 14.57 18.98 16.21
C GLY A 183 14.73 17.49 15.90
N ARG A 184 13.67 16.80 15.47
CA ARG A 184 13.68 15.37 15.12
C ARG A 184 12.96 15.11 13.82
N SER A 185 13.26 13.98 13.18
CA SER A 185 12.46 13.54 12.03
C SER A 185 11.04 13.14 12.46
N LEU A 186 10.04 13.31 11.59
CA LEU A 186 8.67 12.85 11.86
C LEU A 186 8.63 11.34 12.14
N PHE A 187 9.46 10.55 11.45
CA PHE A 187 9.58 9.12 11.72
C PHE A 187 10.10 8.82 13.13
N GLU A 188 11.15 9.50 13.57
CA GLU A 188 11.66 9.36 14.93
C GLU A 188 10.59 9.76 15.96
N GLY A 189 9.80 10.80 15.68
CA GLY A 189 8.65 11.19 16.49
C GLY A 189 7.68 10.03 16.72
N LEU A 190 7.27 9.32 15.66
CA LEU A 190 6.40 8.14 15.77
C LEU A 190 6.97 7.08 16.70
N ILE A 191 8.26 6.74 16.54
CA ILE A 191 8.89 5.69 17.36
C ILE A 191 9.00 6.14 18.82
N ARG A 192 9.31 7.42 19.07
CA ARG A 192 9.38 7.98 20.41
C ARG A 192 8.02 8.00 21.11
N ASP A 193 6.94 8.26 20.38
CA ASP A 193 5.59 8.20 20.94
C ASP A 193 5.26 6.79 21.46
N VAL A 194 5.67 5.75 20.73
CA VAL A 194 5.54 4.34 21.16
C VAL A 194 6.39 4.09 22.41
N GLN A 195 7.66 4.48 22.39
CA GLN A 195 8.57 4.31 23.54
C GLN A 195 8.06 5.04 24.79
N ALA A 196 7.45 6.21 24.63
CA ALA A 196 6.86 6.95 25.74
C ALA A 196 5.68 6.19 26.36
N ARG A 197 4.81 5.58 25.53
CA ARG A 197 3.70 4.73 26.02
C ARG A 197 4.19 3.46 26.72
N GLU A 198 5.22 2.81 26.18
CA GLU A 198 5.85 1.63 26.80
C GLU A 198 6.51 1.98 28.13
N PHE A 199 7.22 3.11 28.19
CA PHE A 199 7.81 3.62 29.41
C PHE A 199 6.74 3.93 30.45
N LEU A 200 5.65 4.61 30.05
CA LEU A 200 4.53 4.89 30.94
C LEU A 200 3.89 3.60 31.49
N TYR A 201 3.74 2.57 30.65
CA TYR A 201 3.27 1.26 31.09
C TYR A 201 4.22 0.63 32.12
N GLU A 202 5.53 0.67 31.87
CA GLU A 202 6.53 0.16 32.81
C GLU A 202 6.47 0.90 34.15
N GLN A 203 6.41 2.23 34.13
CA GLN A 203 6.33 3.03 35.36
C GLN A 203 5.07 2.70 36.17
N LYS A 204 3.95 2.45 35.51
CA LYS A 204 2.68 2.17 36.19
C LYS A 204 2.55 0.73 36.69
N TYR A 205 3.02 -0.24 35.91
CA TYR A 205 2.77 -1.67 36.16
C TYR A 205 4.03 -2.47 36.52
N GLY A 206 5.21 -1.87 36.52
CA GLY A 206 6.48 -2.53 36.83
C GLY A 206 6.88 -3.60 35.81
N LYS A 207 6.33 -3.56 34.60
CA LYS A 207 6.56 -4.55 33.54
C LYS A 207 6.99 -3.88 32.25
N LYS A 208 8.09 -4.34 31.67
CA LYS A 208 8.53 -3.92 30.34
C LYS A 208 7.69 -4.60 29.26
N ILE A 209 7.33 -3.83 28.24
CA ILE A 209 6.67 -4.31 27.04
C ILE A 209 7.39 -3.73 25.82
N VAL A 210 7.26 -4.40 24.68
CA VAL A 210 7.73 -3.88 23.40
C VAL A 210 6.62 -4.09 22.37
N MET A 211 6.00 -2.99 21.94
CA MET A 211 4.94 -2.99 20.95
C MET A 211 5.51 -3.27 19.54
N PRO A 212 4.92 -4.19 18.77
CA PRO A 212 5.31 -4.43 17.39
C PRO A 212 4.95 -3.26 16.48
N ILE A 213 5.78 -2.98 15.47
CA ILE A 213 5.61 -1.88 14.53
C ILE A 213 5.65 -2.40 13.08
N GLY A 214 4.53 -2.29 12.38
CA GLY A 214 4.41 -2.53 10.95
C GLY A 214 4.52 -1.22 10.16
N ILE A 215 5.39 -1.18 9.15
CA ILE A 215 5.63 0.03 8.36
C ILE A 215 5.43 -0.28 6.89
N MET A 216 4.39 0.31 6.29
CA MET A 216 4.21 0.24 4.84
C MET A 216 5.02 1.35 4.17
N THR A 217 5.90 0.98 3.26
CA THR A 217 6.77 1.89 2.49
C THR A 217 6.41 1.82 0.99
N SER A 218 7.11 2.57 0.14
CA SER A 218 7.04 2.43 -1.33
C SER A 218 8.43 2.45 -1.95
N ALA A 219 8.52 2.02 -3.22
CA ALA A 219 9.74 2.20 -4.03
C ALA A 219 9.83 3.61 -4.65
N GLU A 220 8.79 4.43 -4.51
CA GLU A 220 8.75 5.79 -5.05
C GLU A 220 9.84 6.63 -4.38
N LYS A 221 10.71 7.24 -5.19
CA LYS A 221 11.77 8.16 -4.73
C LYS A 221 12.60 7.59 -3.57
N ASP A 222 13.00 6.32 -3.70
CA ASP A 222 13.83 5.60 -2.72
C ASP A 222 13.24 5.55 -1.29
N ASN A 223 11.92 5.73 -1.14
CA ASN A 223 11.26 5.80 0.17
C ASN A 223 11.61 4.60 1.07
N HIS A 224 11.47 3.36 0.59
CA HIS A 224 11.80 2.16 1.36
C HIS A 224 13.25 2.17 1.88
N LYS A 225 14.19 2.52 1.00
CA LYS A 225 15.62 2.60 1.33
C LYS A 225 15.86 3.65 2.43
N PHE A 226 15.29 4.85 2.28
CA PHE A 226 15.44 5.90 3.29
C PHE A 226 14.87 5.51 4.66
N ILE A 227 13.70 4.84 4.71
CA ILE A 227 13.12 4.41 5.99
C ILE A 227 13.98 3.32 6.63
N LEU A 228 14.47 2.35 5.85
CA LEU A 228 15.36 1.30 6.35
C LEU A 228 16.67 1.90 6.89
N GLU A 229 17.30 2.79 6.13
CA GLU A 229 18.52 3.51 6.57
C GLU A 229 18.28 4.29 7.86
N MET A 230 17.12 4.95 8.00
CA MET A 230 16.77 5.65 9.25
C MET A 230 16.63 4.68 10.44
N CYS A 231 16.06 3.49 10.24
CA CYS A 231 16.04 2.46 11.28
C CYS A 231 17.46 2.02 11.65
N GLU A 232 18.28 1.66 10.65
CA GLU A 232 19.62 1.12 10.86
C GLU A 232 20.57 2.16 11.48
N SER A 233 20.58 3.39 10.96
CA SER A 233 21.45 4.47 11.46
C SER A 233 21.13 4.85 12.91
N ASN A 234 19.86 4.73 13.31
CA ASN A 234 19.42 4.96 14.68
C ASN A 234 19.45 3.68 15.54
N LYS A 235 20.09 2.60 15.06
CA LYS A 235 20.19 1.30 15.76
C LYS A 235 18.82 0.78 16.22
N TRP A 236 17.85 0.83 15.32
CA TRP A 236 16.45 0.47 15.55
C TRP A 236 15.84 1.22 16.75
N PHE A 237 16.31 2.45 17.00
CA PHE A 237 15.92 3.30 18.12
C PHE A 237 16.11 2.63 19.50
N GLY A 238 17.05 1.69 19.61
CA GLY A 238 17.30 0.92 20.84
C GLY A 238 16.28 -0.19 21.10
N ARG A 239 15.45 -0.54 20.10
CA ARG A 239 14.47 -1.62 20.16
C ARG A 239 14.99 -2.87 19.43
N PRO A 240 14.51 -4.07 19.77
CA PRO A 240 14.81 -5.27 18.99
C PRO A 240 14.36 -5.13 17.53
N GLN A 241 15.23 -5.46 16.58
CA GLN A 241 14.95 -5.35 15.14
C GLN A 241 13.74 -6.20 14.71
N ASP A 242 13.56 -7.35 15.34
CA ASP A 242 12.46 -8.29 15.05
C ASP A 242 11.08 -7.77 15.48
N THR A 243 11.01 -6.66 16.23
CA THR A 243 9.76 -5.95 16.54
C THR A 243 9.30 -5.03 15.41
N PHE A 244 10.12 -4.83 14.39
CA PHE A 244 9.77 -4.08 13.18
C PHE A 244 9.49 -5.02 12.00
N ARG A 245 8.48 -4.66 11.20
CA ARG A 245 8.28 -5.24 9.86
C ARG A 245 8.03 -4.14 8.87
N LEU A 246 9.00 -3.92 7.97
CA LEU A 246 8.84 -3.06 6.82
C LEU A 246 8.31 -3.90 5.66
N PHE A 247 7.28 -3.42 4.99
CA PHE A 247 6.73 -4.03 3.78
C PHE A 247 6.49 -2.95 2.73
N CYS A 248 6.86 -3.25 1.48
CA CYS A 248 6.92 -2.25 0.42
C CYS A 248 5.76 -2.43 -0.55
N GLN A 249 4.88 -1.43 -0.65
CA GLN A 249 3.81 -1.47 -1.65
C GLN A 249 4.39 -1.39 -3.07
N PRO A 250 3.82 -2.10 -4.05
CA PRO A 250 4.23 -1.96 -5.44
C PRO A 250 3.85 -0.57 -5.96
N LEU A 251 4.59 -0.12 -6.99
CA LEU A 251 4.15 0.98 -7.81
C LEU A 251 3.23 0.43 -8.91
N VAL A 252 2.26 1.24 -9.33
CA VAL A 252 1.27 0.91 -10.36
C VAL A 252 1.36 1.89 -11.52
N PRO A 253 1.00 1.48 -12.74
CA PRO A 253 1.06 2.36 -13.92
C PRO A 253 0.16 3.58 -13.75
N ALA A 254 0.67 4.75 -14.07
CA ALA A 254 -0.17 5.92 -14.26
C ALA A 254 -0.93 5.79 -15.59
N VAL A 255 -2.14 6.32 -15.63
CA VAL A 255 -3.02 6.27 -16.81
C VAL A 255 -3.48 7.67 -17.19
N ASP A 256 -3.74 7.90 -18.48
CA ASP A 256 -4.36 9.11 -18.99
C ASP A 256 -5.90 9.09 -18.83
N GLU A 257 -6.56 10.15 -19.27
CA GLU A 257 -8.02 10.32 -19.23
C GLU A 257 -8.81 9.28 -20.03
N ARG A 258 -8.16 8.55 -20.94
CA ARG A 258 -8.77 7.44 -21.70
C ARG A 258 -8.50 6.08 -21.07
N GLY A 259 -7.64 6.04 -20.05
CA GLY A 259 -7.17 4.81 -19.42
C GLY A 259 -5.94 4.21 -20.08
N ASP A 260 -5.25 4.96 -20.94
CA ASP A 260 -4.01 4.51 -21.56
C ASP A 260 -2.83 4.72 -20.61
N TRP A 261 -1.94 3.73 -20.54
CA TRP A 261 -0.80 3.75 -19.63
C TRP A 261 0.25 4.75 -20.11
N ILE A 262 0.81 5.50 -19.15
CA ILE A 262 1.83 6.51 -19.43
C ILE A 262 3.20 5.85 -19.47
N TRP A 263 3.92 6.05 -20.58
CA TRP A 263 5.26 5.52 -20.81
C TRP A 263 6.33 6.58 -20.53
N ALA A 264 7.41 6.17 -19.87
CA ALA A 264 8.59 6.99 -19.64
C ALA A 264 9.71 6.75 -20.69
N GLY A 265 9.41 5.98 -21.74
CA GLY A 265 10.33 5.61 -22.83
C GLY A 265 11.06 4.28 -22.62
N GLU A 266 11.50 3.64 -23.71
CA GLU A 266 12.36 2.44 -23.72
C GLU A 266 11.92 1.30 -22.77
N GLY A 267 10.64 0.94 -22.75
CA GLY A 267 10.14 -0.13 -21.89
C GLY A 267 9.99 0.26 -20.41
N LYS A 268 10.08 1.55 -20.08
CA LYS A 268 9.80 2.08 -18.74
C LYS A 268 8.39 2.64 -18.68
N LEU A 269 7.68 2.27 -17.62
CA LEU A 269 6.37 2.82 -17.30
C LEU A 269 6.54 4.01 -16.36
N PHE A 270 5.65 5.00 -16.47
CA PHE A 270 5.51 6.00 -15.45
C PHE A 270 4.65 5.40 -14.32
N LEU A 271 5.28 5.08 -13.19
CA LEU A 271 4.67 4.38 -12.08
C LEU A 271 4.42 5.33 -10.91
N LYS A 272 3.40 5.05 -10.10
CA LYS A 272 3.11 5.75 -8.83
C LYS A 272 2.65 4.79 -7.74
N PRO A 273 2.74 5.14 -6.45
CA PRO A 273 2.14 4.34 -5.39
C PRO A 273 0.63 4.19 -5.56
N GLY A 274 0.09 3.01 -5.22
CA GLY A 274 -1.36 2.71 -5.28
C GLY A 274 -2.20 3.37 -4.17
N GLY A 275 -1.58 4.15 -3.28
CA GLY A 275 -2.23 4.83 -2.17
C GLY A 275 -2.21 4.05 -0.85
N HIS A 276 -2.51 4.73 0.26
CA HIS A 276 -2.38 4.14 1.60
C HIS A 276 -3.33 2.96 1.86
N GLY A 277 -4.39 2.80 1.06
CA GLY A 277 -5.31 1.65 1.13
C GLY A 277 -4.65 0.30 0.84
N ALA A 278 -3.47 0.30 0.19
CA ALA A 278 -2.68 -0.92 -0.02
C ALA A 278 -2.23 -1.59 1.29
N LEU A 279 -2.23 -0.86 2.41
CA LEU A 279 -1.80 -1.32 3.74
C LEU A 279 -2.38 -2.68 4.10
N TRP A 280 -3.69 -2.85 3.99
CA TRP A 280 -4.40 -4.05 4.45
C TRP A 280 -4.01 -5.27 3.64
N LYS A 281 -3.97 -5.11 2.31
CA LYS A 281 -3.61 -6.18 1.40
C LYS A 281 -2.14 -6.56 1.53
N MET A 282 -1.25 -5.57 1.61
CA MET A 282 0.18 -5.83 1.82
C MET A 282 0.44 -6.52 3.16
N ALA A 283 -0.21 -6.06 4.24
CA ALA A 283 -0.07 -6.68 5.56
C ALA A 283 -0.51 -8.15 5.56
N ARG A 284 -1.55 -8.50 4.78
CA ARG A 284 -1.98 -9.89 4.61
C ARG A 284 -0.99 -10.68 3.75
N ASP A 285 -0.64 -10.16 2.58
CA ASP A 285 0.17 -10.88 1.59
C ASP A 285 1.61 -11.12 2.10
N GLU A 286 2.14 -10.21 2.91
CA GLU A 286 3.48 -10.31 3.52
C GLU A 286 3.47 -11.00 4.90
N GLY A 287 2.33 -11.59 5.31
CA GLY A 287 2.23 -12.35 6.56
C GLY A 287 2.32 -11.50 7.85
N ILE A 288 2.12 -10.19 7.76
CA ILE A 288 2.19 -9.27 8.92
C ILE A 288 1.09 -9.60 9.93
N PHE A 289 -0.12 -9.95 9.48
CA PHE A 289 -1.19 -10.36 10.40
C PHE A 289 -0.88 -11.66 11.13
N SER A 290 -0.26 -12.64 10.46
CA SER A 290 0.21 -13.87 11.11
C SER A 290 1.30 -13.57 12.14
N TRP A 291 2.26 -12.71 11.79
CA TRP A 291 3.31 -12.26 12.72
C TRP A 291 2.75 -11.56 13.97
N LEU A 292 1.71 -10.73 13.82
CA LEU A 292 1.02 -10.10 14.96
C LEU A 292 0.23 -11.13 15.77
N HIS A 293 -0.46 -12.06 15.11
CA HIS A 293 -1.22 -13.13 15.77
C HIS A 293 -0.33 -14.03 16.64
N ASP A 294 0.85 -14.41 16.15
CA ASP A 294 1.81 -15.24 16.89
C ASP A 294 2.32 -14.55 18.17
N GLN A 295 2.29 -13.21 18.18
CA GLN A 295 2.62 -12.37 19.34
C GLN A 295 1.40 -12.06 20.23
N LYS A 296 0.23 -12.66 19.95
CA LYS A 296 -1.03 -12.44 20.68
C LYS A 296 -1.52 -10.99 20.63
N ILE A 297 -1.17 -10.27 19.58
CA ILE A 297 -1.69 -8.91 19.33
C ILE A 297 -3.16 -9.00 18.94
N GLN A 298 -3.97 -8.14 19.53
CA GLN A 298 -5.43 -8.08 19.35
C GLN A 298 -5.87 -6.78 18.69
N GLN A 299 -5.09 -5.71 18.82
CA GLN A 299 -5.44 -4.37 18.33
C GLN A 299 -4.27 -3.75 17.54
N VAL A 300 -4.60 -2.95 16.53
CA VAL A 300 -3.61 -2.22 15.74
C VAL A 300 -4.02 -0.77 15.64
N MET A 301 -3.16 0.13 16.08
CA MET A 301 -3.33 1.57 15.87
C MET A 301 -2.69 1.96 14.54
N VAL A 302 -3.46 2.58 13.64
CA VAL A 302 -2.99 3.03 12.33
C VAL A 302 -2.84 4.54 12.33
N ARG A 303 -1.66 5.06 11.96
CA ARG A 303 -1.39 6.51 11.97
C ARG A 303 -0.54 6.97 10.80
N GLN A 304 -0.90 8.10 10.19
CA GLN A 304 -0.05 8.77 9.20
C GLN A 304 1.08 9.57 9.84
N VAL A 305 2.21 9.69 9.15
CA VAL A 305 3.41 10.37 9.65
C VAL A 305 3.31 11.88 9.75
N ASN A 306 2.39 12.50 9.01
CA ASN A 306 2.27 13.95 8.86
C ASN A 306 1.49 14.64 9.99
N ASN A 307 1.01 13.91 10.99
CA ASN A 307 0.42 14.49 12.20
C ASN A 307 1.39 14.31 13.40
N PRO A 308 2.37 15.20 13.59
CA PRO A 308 3.31 15.10 14.72
C PRO A 308 2.65 15.36 16.08
N LEU A 309 1.49 16.04 16.10
CA LEU A 309 0.78 16.37 17.34
C LEU A 309 -0.03 15.20 17.90
N ALA A 310 -0.40 14.21 17.07
CA ALA A 310 -1.24 13.10 17.52
C ALA A 310 -0.71 12.32 18.73
N GLY A 311 0.61 12.33 19.01
CA GLY A 311 1.19 11.59 20.13
C GLY A 311 1.52 12.40 21.37
N VAL A 312 1.15 13.68 21.44
CA VAL A 312 1.61 14.60 22.50
C VAL A 312 0.67 14.68 23.71
N ASP A 313 -0.51 14.08 23.61
CA ASP A 313 -1.53 14.05 24.65
C ASP A 313 -2.00 12.61 24.95
N SER A 314 -3.03 12.47 25.79
CA SER A 314 -3.62 11.18 26.14
C SER A 314 -4.62 10.65 25.11
N GLY A 315 -4.88 11.37 24.01
CA GLY A 315 -5.93 11.08 23.05
C GLY A 315 -5.77 9.72 22.37
N LEU A 316 -4.55 9.31 22.00
CA LEU A 316 -4.31 7.98 21.43
C LEU A 316 -4.61 6.84 22.42
N LEU A 317 -4.28 7.04 23.71
CA LEU A 317 -4.59 6.06 24.74
C LEU A 317 -6.10 6.00 25.00
N ALA A 318 -6.77 7.15 25.04
CA ALA A 318 -8.24 7.21 25.15
C ALA A 318 -8.91 6.51 23.97
N PHE A 319 -8.47 6.79 22.75
CA PHE A 319 -8.97 6.17 21.53
C PHE A 319 -8.80 4.65 21.53
N LEU A 320 -7.59 4.16 21.82
CA LEU A 320 -7.33 2.72 21.96
C LEU A 320 -8.19 2.09 23.05
N GLY A 321 -8.29 2.76 24.19
CA GLY A 321 -9.06 2.29 25.32
C GLY A 321 -10.55 2.19 25.08
N LEU A 322 -11.15 3.16 24.39
CA LEU A 322 -12.55 3.09 23.94
C LEU A 322 -12.77 1.90 23.01
N GLY A 323 -11.86 1.69 22.05
CA GLY A 323 -11.92 0.56 21.14
C GLY A 323 -11.93 -0.78 21.88
N VAL A 324 -11.05 -0.94 22.87
CA VAL A 324 -10.96 -2.15 23.71
C VAL A 324 -12.18 -2.29 24.62
N LYS A 325 -12.53 -1.23 25.36
CA LYS A 325 -13.62 -1.23 26.34
C LYS A 325 -14.96 -1.59 25.73
N HIS A 326 -15.20 -1.15 24.49
CA HIS A 326 -16.44 -1.41 23.76
C HIS A 326 -16.32 -2.54 22.74
N ASN A 327 -15.21 -3.28 22.71
CA ASN A 327 -14.95 -4.38 21.78
C ASN A 327 -15.22 -3.99 20.30
N MET A 328 -14.74 -2.81 19.91
CA MET A 328 -14.96 -2.26 18.57
C MET A 328 -14.09 -2.98 17.55
N SER A 329 -14.68 -3.29 16.38
CA SER A 329 -13.93 -3.89 15.26
C SER A 329 -13.13 -2.84 14.46
N PHE A 330 -13.56 -1.58 14.49
CA PHE A 330 -12.92 -0.48 13.78
C PHE A 330 -13.35 0.87 14.39
N GLY A 331 -12.44 1.85 14.41
CA GLY A 331 -12.71 3.19 14.92
C GLY A 331 -11.96 4.25 14.12
N PHE A 332 -12.48 5.47 14.11
CA PHE A 332 -11.86 6.63 13.48
C PHE A 332 -11.75 7.77 14.49
N VAL A 333 -10.63 8.48 14.46
CA VAL A 333 -10.47 9.76 15.16
C VAL A 333 -10.83 10.88 14.20
N SER A 334 -11.72 11.77 14.62
CA SER A 334 -12.13 12.96 13.88
C SER A 334 -12.01 14.21 14.76
N CYS A 335 -11.74 15.36 14.15
CA CYS A 335 -11.85 16.66 14.79
C CYS A 335 -13.00 17.48 14.15
N PRO A 336 -13.67 18.36 14.90
CA PRO A 336 -14.70 19.27 14.36
C PRO A 336 -14.23 20.18 13.23
#